data_AF-A0A914MDN4-F1
#
_entry.id   AF-A0A914MDN4-F1
#
_cell.length_a   1.000
_cell.length_b   1.000
_cell.length_c   1.000
_cell.angle_alpha   90.00
_cell.angle_beta   90.00
_cell.angle_gamma   90.00
#
_symmetry.space_group_name_H-M   'P 1'
#
loop_
_entity.id
_entity.type
_entity.pdbx_description
1 polymer ?
#
loop_
_entity_poly.entity_id
_entity_poly.type
_entity_poly.pdbx_seq_one_letter_code
_entity_poly.pdbx_strand_id
1 'polypeptide(L)'
;MTDNISVDSSINGTPSIKKHQAFLNCQKMINRYVITLGLRQTKIFEKCCGSPDAENFVKDDFFNLNRIDEHCSLCVNFAKSCERCSTSLEELIKAWVNLIQSLQQDYNPITREAIQASRFLVHFIIGFCLLEAKYYEAIYCAWEHLKFCNFEDVTSRLVCFMFSYRLEDWQLLGIFLEKEKPNIRKVPFTAGYLLILECFDLVYRFHTETNTDKQILIADEVLAKLAEVCKDDRRTFLYTQSKSILRSVLVLSSRLPNSDLKKYNDPIYQREMEVSHASLILRTYDSDYFRGNFSPIQNKMKSSEGFLKFCMAFVDYMEISISYCWDCWDVGLLREAESSSIALWRNNLIFGNAYWTLRSLSFLFFLKSSIAYDSHVLDKLAQCLQALLTPATSSFNHYLSTPKRNIRPSVFRRGSAVDDSFELETNVSDNNFDDDLLTQELSSMNIHKGANKDRKHFNLETHVSDCFCVFCVSRVSNWAMALELDRLTLLFRRNTPTQFQLFKDTLYNNYIHKVQSLRQILLTSFHENSNQSTNPFKMPRDFGMFCY
;
A
#
# COMPACT_ATOMS: atom_id res chain seq x y z
N MET A 1 5.72 19.31 -24.26
CA MET A 1 4.79 18.18 -24.42
C MET A 1 3.67 18.59 -25.36
N THR A 2 3.94 18.51 -26.67
CA THR A 2 2.97 18.78 -27.74
C THR A 2 3.26 17.76 -28.81
N ASP A 3 2.69 16.58 -28.68
CA ASP A 3 2.65 15.65 -29.80
C ASP A 3 1.56 16.12 -30.76
N ASN A 4 2.01 16.61 -31.91
CA ASN A 4 1.18 16.98 -33.04
C ASN A 4 0.53 15.71 -33.60
N ILE A 5 -0.68 15.41 -33.15
CA ILE A 5 -1.57 14.47 -33.83
C ILE A 5 -2.16 15.22 -35.03
N SER A 6 -1.55 15.04 -36.21
CA SER A 6 -2.16 15.36 -37.50
C SER A 6 -2.97 14.16 -37.97
N VAL A 7 -4.30 14.32 -38.07
CA VAL A 7 -5.13 13.49 -38.94
C VAL A 7 -6.17 14.40 -39.56
N ASP A 8 -6.28 14.28 -40.88
CA ASP A 8 -7.07 15.08 -41.78
C ASP A 8 -8.57 15.10 -41.50
N SER A 9 -9.17 16.14 -42.07
CA SER A 9 -10.52 16.63 -41.95
C SER A 9 -11.66 15.66 -42.31
N SER A 10 -12.76 15.92 -41.59
CA SER A 10 -14.17 15.86 -42.02
C SER A 10 -14.93 14.54 -41.83
N ILE A 11 -15.74 14.49 -40.76
CA ILE A 11 -17.19 14.22 -40.86
C ILE A 11 -17.92 15.27 -40.00
N ASN A 12 -18.98 15.84 -40.57
CA ASN A 12 -19.73 16.99 -40.08
C ASN A 12 -20.35 16.79 -38.68
N GLY A 13 -20.22 17.81 -37.83
CA GLY A 13 -21.10 18.06 -36.67
C GLY A 13 -20.55 17.69 -35.30
N THR A 14 -19.53 16.85 -35.19
CA THR A 14 -18.98 16.44 -33.88
C THR A 14 -17.91 17.43 -33.41
N PRO A 15 -18.11 18.12 -32.26
CA PRO A 15 -17.16 19.13 -31.79
C PRO A 15 -15.84 18.47 -31.38
N SER A 16 -14.73 18.81 -32.06
CA SER A 16 -13.40 18.25 -31.79
C SER A 16 -13.14 18.06 -30.30
N ILE A 17 -12.77 16.84 -29.88
CA ILE A 17 -12.53 16.51 -28.47
C ILE A 17 -11.47 17.40 -27.81
N LYS A 18 -10.52 17.92 -28.60
CA LYS A 18 -9.50 18.88 -28.17
C LYS A 18 -10.07 20.25 -27.77
N LYS A 19 -11.29 20.56 -28.20
CA LYS A 19 -12.05 21.77 -27.81
C LYS A 19 -13.10 21.49 -26.74
N HIS A 20 -13.24 20.23 -26.30
CA HIS A 20 -14.22 19.84 -25.29
C HIS A 20 -13.82 20.40 -23.92
N GLN A 21 -14.66 21.26 -23.33
CA GLN A 21 -14.31 21.99 -22.11
C GLN A 21 -13.98 21.07 -20.93
N ALA A 22 -14.75 19.99 -20.75
CA ALA A 22 -14.48 19.03 -19.68
C ALA A 22 -13.13 18.29 -19.85
N PHE A 23 -12.73 18.01 -21.09
CA PHE A 23 -11.44 17.37 -21.40
C PHE A 23 -10.30 18.31 -21.06
N LEU A 24 -10.38 19.56 -21.52
CA LEU A 24 -9.40 20.60 -21.24
C LEU A 24 -9.26 20.88 -19.73
N ASN A 25 -10.37 20.86 -18.99
CA ASN A 25 -10.36 21.01 -17.54
C ASN A 25 -9.62 19.84 -16.85
N CYS A 26 -9.94 18.59 -17.20
CA CYS A 26 -9.26 17.41 -16.66
C CYS A 26 -7.75 17.45 -16.96
N GLN A 27 -7.39 17.76 -18.21
CA GLN A 27 -5.99 17.86 -18.63
C GLN A 27 -5.23 18.94 -17.83
N LYS A 28 -5.84 20.11 -17.61
CA LYS A 28 -5.26 21.18 -16.78
C LYS A 28 -5.04 20.72 -15.33
N MET A 29 -6.00 20.00 -14.75
CA MET A 29 -5.88 19.46 -13.39
C MET A 29 -4.75 18.43 -13.29
N ILE A 30 -4.64 17.50 -14.25
CA ILE A 30 -3.53 16.54 -14.33
C ILE A 30 -2.20 17.28 -14.42
N ASN A 31 -2.06 18.24 -15.33
CA ASN A 31 -0.81 19.01 -15.48
C ASN A 31 -0.43 19.75 -14.19
N ARG A 32 -1.40 20.35 -13.50
CA ARG A 32 -1.16 20.98 -12.18
C ARG A 32 -0.69 19.97 -11.15
N TYR A 33 -1.31 18.79 -11.09
CA TYR A 33 -0.92 17.72 -10.18
C TYR A 33 0.52 17.25 -10.46
N VAL A 34 0.86 16.98 -11.73
CA VAL A 34 2.21 16.57 -12.17
C VAL A 34 3.27 17.60 -11.79
N ILE A 35 3.03 18.88 -12.13
CA ILE A 35 3.97 19.97 -11.83
C ILE A 35 4.15 20.09 -10.32
N THR A 36 3.08 20.01 -9.55
CA THR A 36 3.14 20.12 -8.08
C THR A 36 3.91 18.96 -7.46
N LEU A 37 3.64 17.72 -7.91
CA LEU A 37 4.34 16.53 -7.44
C LEU A 37 5.83 16.59 -7.78
N GLY A 38 6.18 16.98 -9.00
CA GLY A 38 7.57 17.10 -9.40
C GLY A 38 8.33 18.23 -8.71
N LEU A 39 7.70 19.40 -8.51
CA LEU A 39 8.29 20.48 -7.72
C LEU A 39 8.54 20.05 -6.27
N ARG A 40 7.60 19.29 -5.68
CA ARG A 40 7.76 18.70 -4.35
C ARG A 40 8.95 17.74 -4.32
N GLN A 41 9.04 16.82 -5.28
CA GLN A 41 10.16 15.89 -5.41
C GLN A 41 11.51 16.61 -5.55
N THR A 42 11.59 17.64 -6.40
CA THR A 42 12.80 18.46 -6.54
C THR A 42 13.13 19.20 -5.24
N LYS A 43 12.17 19.84 -4.57
CA LYS A 43 12.39 20.48 -3.26
C LYS A 43 12.86 19.50 -2.19
N ILE A 44 12.32 18.27 -2.18
CA ILE A 44 12.75 17.20 -1.28
C ILE A 44 14.19 16.85 -1.60
N PHE A 45 14.51 16.58 -2.87
CA PHE A 45 15.87 16.28 -3.29
C PHE A 45 16.84 17.41 -2.96
N GLU A 46 16.58 18.66 -3.30
CA GLU A 46 17.46 19.79 -3.00
C GLU A 46 17.72 19.96 -1.49
N LYS A 47 16.70 19.78 -0.65
CA LYS A 47 16.85 19.92 0.81
C LYS A 47 17.44 18.69 1.51
N CYS A 48 17.27 17.50 0.94
CA CYS A 48 17.75 16.24 1.50
C CYS A 48 19.08 15.77 0.89
N CYS A 49 19.37 16.18 -0.35
CA CYS A 49 20.47 15.72 -1.23
C CYS A 49 21.36 16.87 -1.74
N GLY A 50 21.06 18.14 -1.44
CA GLY A 50 21.85 19.30 -1.86
C GLY A 50 22.78 19.90 -0.80
N SER A 51 22.84 19.34 0.42
CA SER A 51 23.78 19.75 1.47
C SER A 51 25.12 18.99 1.37
N PRO A 52 26.21 19.46 2.01
CA PRO A 52 27.45 18.69 2.12
C PRO A 52 27.27 17.32 2.80
N ASP A 53 26.27 17.19 3.68
CA ASP A 53 25.89 15.92 4.33
C ASP A 53 25.22 14.93 3.35
N ALA A 54 24.87 15.39 2.16
CA ALA A 54 24.00 14.68 1.25
C ALA A 54 24.75 13.77 0.26
N GLU A 55 26.06 13.94 0.12
CA GLU A 55 26.91 12.88 -0.44
C GLU A 55 26.85 11.60 0.40
N ASN A 56 26.61 11.71 1.72
CA ASN A 56 26.52 10.55 2.61
C ASN A 56 25.16 9.83 2.50
N PHE A 57 24.14 10.51 1.96
CA PHE A 57 22.79 9.97 1.76
C PHE A 57 22.70 9.05 0.52
N VAL A 58 23.57 9.26 -0.47
CA VAL A 58 23.67 8.43 -1.68
C VAL A 58 24.70 7.29 -1.51
N LYS A 59 25.56 7.37 -0.47
CA LYS A 59 26.57 6.34 -0.12
C LYS A 59 26.02 5.34 0.91
N ASP A 60 26.78 4.28 1.19
CA ASP A 60 26.41 3.18 2.12
C ASP A 60 26.19 3.63 3.59
N ASP A 61 26.52 4.87 3.92
CA ASP A 61 26.41 5.44 5.27
C ASP A 61 24.96 5.60 5.77
N PHE A 62 23.94 5.63 4.89
CA PHE A 62 22.53 5.67 5.30
C PHE A 62 22.12 4.43 6.11
N PHE A 63 22.79 3.30 5.91
CA PHE A 63 22.54 2.06 6.66
C PHE A 63 23.15 2.10 8.08
N ASN A 64 23.95 3.12 8.40
CA ASN A 64 24.52 3.30 9.73
C ASN A 64 23.54 4.00 10.68
N LEU A 65 22.78 3.21 11.45
CA LEU A 65 21.84 3.73 12.46
C LEU A 65 22.47 4.61 13.55
N ASN A 66 23.80 4.64 13.69
CA ASN A 66 24.45 5.59 14.60
C ASN A 66 24.30 7.05 14.12
N ARG A 67 24.00 7.27 12.83
CA ARG A 67 23.77 8.58 12.21
C ARG A 67 22.30 9.01 12.18
N ILE A 68 21.45 8.37 12.97
CA ILE A 68 20.00 8.61 12.97
C ILE A 68 19.57 10.05 13.33
N ASP A 69 20.44 10.86 13.93
CA ASP A 69 20.17 12.30 14.12
C ASP A 69 20.11 13.05 12.77
N GLU A 70 20.90 12.61 11.80
CA GLU A 70 20.84 13.10 10.41
C GLU A 70 19.55 12.63 9.74
N HIS A 71 19.09 11.41 10.02
CA HIS A 71 17.81 10.91 9.53
C HIS A 71 16.62 11.71 10.08
N CYS A 72 16.68 12.16 11.34
CA CYS A 72 15.67 13.05 11.91
C CYS A 72 15.60 14.38 11.13
N SER A 73 16.75 14.99 10.84
CA SER A 73 16.83 16.22 10.04
C SER A 73 16.22 16.03 8.64
N LEU A 74 16.48 14.89 8.01
CA LEU A 74 15.90 14.53 6.71
C LEU A 74 14.36 14.41 6.78
N CYS A 75 13.81 13.77 7.82
CA CYS A 75 12.37 13.71 8.03
C CYS A 75 11.75 15.11 8.19
N VAL A 76 12.40 16.02 8.91
CA VAL A 76 11.94 17.42 9.03
C VAL A 76 11.93 18.11 7.66
N ASN A 77 13.00 17.97 6.88
CA ASN A 77 13.11 18.59 5.56
C ASN A 77 12.09 18.02 4.57
N PHE A 78 11.87 16.70 4.61
CA PHE A 78 10.83 16.03 3.85
C PHE A 78 9.46 16.61 4.22
N ALA A 79 9.10 16.61 5.51
CA ALA A 79 7.81 17.11 5.98
C ALA A 79 7.55 18.57 5.55
N LYS A 80 8.56 19.44 5.68
CA LYS A 80 8.51 20.84 5.23
C LYS A 80 8.33 20.99 3.72
N SER A 81 8.83 20.06 2.91
CA SER A 81 8.69 20.10 1.45
C SER A 81 7.36 19.51 0.96
N CYS A 82 6.63 18.81 1.82
CA CYS A 82 5.31 18.26 1.53
C CYS A 82 4.18 19.29 1.74
N GLU A 83 4.33 20.50 1.17
CA GLU A 83 3.26 21.51 1.17
C GLU A 83 2.01 20.98 0.44
N ARG A 84 0.83 21.52 0.78
CA ARG A 84 -0.46 21.10 0.22
C ARG A 84 -0.43 21.11 -1.32
N CYS A 85 -0.80 19.99 -1.93
CA CYS A 85 -1.18 19.99 -3.33
C CYS A 85 -2.52 20.72 -3.46
N SER A 86 -2.62 21.68 -4.38
CA SER A 86 -3.84 22.48 -4.59
C SER A 86 -4.96 21.72 -5.32
N THR A 87 -4.66 20.54 -5.86
CA THR A 87 -5.62 19.72 -6.62
C THR A 87 -5.83 18.39 -5.88
N SER A 88 -7.06 18.17 -5.39
CA SER A 88 -7.46 16.91 -4.77
C SER A 88 -7.71 15.84 -5.85
N LEU A 89 -7.25 14.61 -5.60
CA LEU A 89 -7.52 13.48 -6.52
C LEU A 89 -9.02 13.20 -6.63
N GLU A 90 -9.78 13.40 -5.55
CA GLU A 90 -11.25 13.24 -5.56
C GLU A 90 -11.91 14.21 -6.53
N GLU A 91 -11.46 15.47 -6.57
CA GLU A 91 -11.95 16.45 -7.55
C GLU A 91 -11.59 16.06 -8.98
N LEU A 92 -10.38 15.54 -9.18
CA LEU A 92 -9.92 15.09 -10.50
C LEU A 92 -10.73 13.87 -11.00
N ILE A 93 -11.01 12.90 -10.12
CA ILE A 93 -11.85 11.74 -10.43
C ILE A 93 -13.26 12.21 -10.80
N LYS A 94 -13.86 13.10 -9.99
CA LYS A 94 -15.19 13.66 -10.29
C LYS A 94 -15.23 14.38 -11.64
N ALA A 95 -14.23 15.20 -11.94
CA ALA A 95 -14.12 15.90 -13.21
C ALA A 95 -14.05 14.92 -14.40
N TRP A 96 -13.30 13.82 -14.23
CA TRP A 96 -13.18 12.78 -15.26
C TRP A 96 -14.46 11.95 -15.43
N VAL A 97 -15.16 11.61 -14.34
CA VAL A 97 -16.47 10.93 -14.43
C VAL A 97 -17.46 11.79 -15.20
N ASN A 98 -17.52 13.09 -14.90
CA ASN A 98 -18.37 14.04 -15.63
C ASN A 98 -17.98 14.14 -17.11
N LEU A 99 -16.68 14.08 -17.42
CA LEU A 99 -16.20 14.02 -18.80
C LEU A 99 -16.73 12.77 -19.52
N ILE A 100 -16.61 11.57 -18.92
CA ILE A 100 -17.11 10.34 -19.53
C ILE A 100 -18.61 10.44 -19.82
N GLN A 101 -19.40 10.92 -18.85
CA GLN A 101 -20.83 11.09 -19.03
C GLN A 101 -21.16 12.06 -20.18
N SER A 102 -20.45 13.19 -20.27
CA SER A 102 -20.58 14.12 -21.40
C SER A 102 -20.23 13.44 -22.73
N LEU A 103 -19.10 12.73 -22.80
CA LEU A 103 -18.67 12.05 -24.02
C LEU A 103 -19.67 10.97 -24.46
N GLN A 104 -20.30 10.26 -23.53
CA GLN A 104 -21.37 9.29 -23.86
C GLN A 104 -22.60 9.96 -24.47
N GLN A 105 -22.93 11.17 -24.04
CA GLN A 105 -24.06 11.94 -24.56
C GLN A 105 -23.72 12.59 -25.92
N ASP A 106 -22.53 13.18 -26.03
CA ASP A 106 -22.08 13.95 -27.20
C ASP A 106 -21.65 13.04 -28.36
N TYR A 107 -21.23 11.81 -28.06
CA TYR A 107 -20.74 10.82 -29.04
C TYR A 107 -21.48 9.48 -28.87
N ASN A 108 -22.66 9.36 -29.46
CA ASN A 108 -23.40 8.10 -29.52
C ASN A 108 -23.65 7.68 -30.99
N PRO A 109 -22.99 6.62 -31.51
CA PRO A 109 -22.10 5.69 -30.80
C PRO A 109 -20.75 6.33 -30.42
N ILE A 110 -20.15 5.81 -29.34
CA ILE A 110 -18.87 6.30 -28.80
C ILE A 110 -17.77 6.14 -29.86
N THR A 111 -17.08 7.24 -30.16
CA THR A 111 -16.01 7.25 -31.15
C THR A 111 -14.70 6.74 -30.57
N ARG A 112 -13.82 6.22 -31.45
CA ARG A 112 -12.46 5.81 -31.07
C ARG A 112 -11.65 6.98 -30.49
N GLU A 113 -11.87 8.19 -31.00
CA GLU A 113 -11.23 9.41 -30.50
C GLU A 113 -11.65 9.71 -29.05
N ALA A 114 -12.94 9.56 -28.73
CA ALA A 114 -13.45 9.71 -27.36
C ALA A 114 -12.85 8.68 -26.40
N ILE A 115 -12.74 7.43 -26.85
CA ILE A 115 -12.08 6.35 -26.08
C ILE A 115 -10.61 6.70 -25.83
N GLN A 116 -9.87 7.10 -26.85
CA GLN A 116 -8.44 7.43 -26.72
C GLN A 116 -8.18 8.65 -25.83
N ALA A 117 -9.01 9.70 -25.95
CA ALA A 117 -8.91 10.90 -25.12
C ALA A 117 -9.18 10.58 -23.64
N SER A 118 -10.24 9.82 -23.35
CA SER A 118 -10.55 9.37 -21.98
C SER A 118 -9.45 8.47 -21.44
N ARG A 119 -8.94 7.53 -22.26
CA ARG A 119 -7.85 6.60 -21.90
C ARG A 119 -6.58 7.35 -21.49
N PHE A 120 -6.20 8.37 -22.27
CA PHE A 120 -5.02 9.18 -21.96
C PHE A 120 -5.13 9.81 -20.56
N LEU A 121 -6.28 10.41 -20.22
CA LEU A 121 -6.48 11.07 -18.94
C LEU A 121 -6.58 10.06 -17.78
N VAL A 122 -7.40 9.01 -17.93
CA VAL A 122 -7.67 8.06 -16.85
C VAL A 122 -6.43 7.29 -16.42
N HIS A 123 -5.52 6.97 -17.36
CA HIS A 123 -4.28 6.27 -17.02
C HIS A 123 -3.41 7.07 -16.05
N PHE A 124 -3.36 8.40 -16.18
CA PHE A 124 -2.69 9.27 -15.20
C PHE A 124 -3.43 9.27 -13.86
N ILE A 125 -4.76 9.38 -13.88
CA ILE A 125 -5.59 9.41 -12.66
C ILE A 125 -5.41 8.12 -11.86
N ILE A 126 -5.51 6.96 -12.52
CA ILE A 126 -5.26 5.65 -11.91
C ILE A 126 -3.83 5.61 -11.36
N GLY A 127 -2.83 6.02 -12.15
CA GLY A 127 -1.44 6.06 -11.71
C GLY A 127 -1.24 6.89 -10.43
N PHE A 128 -1.86 8.07 -10.32
CA PHE A 128 -1.79 8.88 -9.10
C PHE A 128 -2.50 8.23 -7.92
N CYS A 129 -3.67 7.63 -8.14
CA CYS A 129 -4.36 6.87 -7.10
C CYS A 129 -3.46 5.75 -6.56
N LEU A 130 -2.80 5.00 -7.44
CA LEU A 130 -1.86 3.94 -7.05
C LEU A 130 -0.65 4.48 -6.27
N LEU A 131 -0.02 5.57 -6.73
CA LEU A 131 1.09 6.19 -6.00
C LEU A 131 0.69 6.65 -4.60
N GLU A 132 -0.54 7.15 -4.43
CA GLU A 132 -1.08 7.52 -3.11
C GLU A 132 -1.70 6.35 -2.34
N ALA A 133 -1.62 5.09 -2.81
CA ALA A 133 -2.26 3.93 -2.20
C ALA A 133 -3.80 3.99 -2.06
N LYS A 134 -4.45 4.73 -2.97
CA LYS A 134 -5.93 4.80 -3.13
C LYS A 134 -6.43 3.70 -4.07
N TYR A 135 -6.34 2.44 -3.62
CA TYR A 135 -6.54 1.26 -4.47
C TYR A 135 -7.98 1.10 -4.97
N TYR A 136 -8.99 1.32 -4.13
CA TYR A 136 -10.39 1.20 -4.54
C TYR A 136 -10.77 2.28 -5.56
N GLU A 137 -10.25 3.49 -5.43
CA GLU A 137 -10.43 4.58 -6.37
C GLU A 137 -9.74 4.28 -7.71
N ALA A 138 -8.55 3.67 -7.68
CA ALA A 138 -7.85 3.21 -8.89
C ALA A 138 -8.67 2.12 -9.62
N ILE A 139 -9.19 1.13 -8.88
CA ILE A 139 -10.05 0.07 -9.43
C ILE A 139 -11.35 0.65 -9.98
N TYR A 140 -11.96 1.61 -9.30
CA TYR A 140 -13.17 2.31 -9.76
C TYR A 140 -12.92 3.04 -11.07
N CYS A 141 -11.86 3.85 -11.17
CA CYS A 141 -11.52 4.55 -12.41
C CYS A 141 -11.24 3.57 -13.56
N ALA A 142 -10.52 2.48 -13.29
CA ALA A 142 -10.27 1.44 -14.28
C ALA A 142 -11.57 0.79 -14.75
N TRP A 143 -12.46 0.42 -13.82
CA TRP A 143 -13.73 -0.23 -14.13
C TRP A 143 -14.69 0.66 -14.93
N GLU A 144 -14.88 1.91 -14.51
CA GLU A 144 -15.71 2.87 -15.23
C GLU A 144 -15.16 3.12 -16.65
N HIS A 145 -13.83 3.19 -16.81
CA HIS A 145 -13.22 3.30 -18.13
C HIS A 145 -13.48 2.05 -19.00
N LEU A 146 -13.37 0.85 -18.43
CA LEU A 146 -13.65 -0.40 -19.14
C LEU A 146 -15.08 -0.46 -19.64
N LYS A 147 -16.07 -0.07 -18.81
CA LYS A 147 -17.46 0.04 -19.26
C LYS A 147 -17.61 1.05 -20.41
N PHE A 148 -16.96 2.21 -20.30
CA PHE A 148 -17.00 3.24 -21.34
C PHE A 148 -16.38 2.79 -22.67
N CYS A 149 -15.27 2.05 -22.64
CA CYS A 149 -14.55 1.60 -23.83
C CYS A 149 -14.88 0.17 -24.27
N ASN A 150 -16.03 -0.39 -23.88
CA ASN A 150 -16.43 -1.77 -24.20
C ASN A 150 -15.34 -2.81 -23.90
N PHE A 151 -14.69 -2.63 -22.75
CA PHE A 151 -13.60 -3.43 -22.22
C PHE A 151 -12.31 -3.40 -23.06
N GLU A 152 -12.14 -2.60 -24.11
CA GLU A 152 -10.96 -2.71 -25.00
C GLU A 152 -9.59 -2.42 -24.34
N ASP A 153 -9.56 -1.72 -23.19
CA ASP A 153 -8.30 -1.31 -22.55
C ASP A 153 -7.69 -2.39 -21.64
N VAL A 154 -6.76 -3.16 -22.20
CA VAL A 154 -6.01 -4.22 -21.49
C VAL A 154 -5.30 -3.72 -20.23
N THR A 155 -4.74 -2.51 -20.22
CA THR A 155 -3.99 -2.01 -19.06
C THR A 155 -4.94 -1.74 -17.89
N SER A 156 -6.10 -1.14 -18.16
CA SER A 156 -7.15 -0.96 -17.14
C SER A 156 -7.69 -2.31 -16.64
N ARG A 157 -7.84 -3.34 -17.50
CA ARG A 157 -8.19 -4.70 -17.03
C ARG A 157 -7.16 -5.22 -16.04
N LEU A 158 -5.87 -5.10 -16.36
CA LEU A 158 -4.79 -5.56 -15.48
C LEU A 158 -4.80 -4.83 -14.13
N VAL A 159 -5.12 -3.54 -14.08
CA VAL A 159 -5.30 -2.80 -12.83
C VAL A 159 -6.39 -3.43 -11.96
N CYS A 160 -7.56 -3.74 -12.53
CA CYS A 160 -8.65 -4.39 -11.78
C CYS A 160 -8.20 -5.73 -11.16
N PHE A 161 -7.53 -6.59 -11.93
CA PHE A 161 -7.05 -7.88 -11.43
C PHE A 161 -5.95 -7.73 -10.38
N MET A 162 -4.88 -7.01 -10.72
CA MET A 162 -3.69 -6.84 -9.87
C MET A 162 -4.04 -6.26 -8.51
N PHE A 163 -4.87 -5.21 -8.48
CA PHE A 163 -5.16 -4.52 -7.22
C PHE A 163 -6.31 -5.15 -6.44
N SER A 164 -7.20 -5.93 -7.06
CA SER A 164 -8.10 -6.80 -6.31
C SER A 164 -7.33 -7.92 -5.62
N TYR A 165 -6.34 -8.50 -6.31
CA TYR A 165 -5.42 -9.47 -5.74
C TYR A 165 -4.59 -8.87 -4.59
N ARG A 166 -3.97 -7.70 -4.77
CA ARG A 166 -3.16 -7.06 -3.71
C ARG A 166 -3.98 -6.57 -2.51
N LEU A 167 -5.24 -6.22 -2.72
CA LEU A 167 -6.18 -5.93 -1.64
C LEU A 167 -6.70 -7.19 -0.95
N GLU A 168 -6.43 -8.38 -1.50
CA GLU A 168 -7.03 -9.65 -1.09
C GLU A 168 -8.58 -9.62 -1.13
N ASP A 169 -9.17 -8.77 -1.98
CA ASP A 169 -10.62 -8.75 -2.20
C ASP A 169 -11.00 -9.82 -3.23
N TRP A 170 -11.02 -11.07 -2.76
CA TRP A 170 -11.32 -12.25 -3.57
C TRP A 170 -12.68 -12.17 -4.24
N GLN A 171 -13.65 -11.48 -3.63
CA GLN A 171 -14.96 -11.27 -4.23
C GLN A 171 -14.85 -10.38 -5.48
N LEU A 172 -14.14 -9.25 -5.40
CA LEU A 172 -13.90 -8.40 -6.57
C LEU A 172 -13.10 -9.15 -7.64
N LEU A 173 -12.05 -9.87 -7.24
CA LEU A 173 -11.25 -10.67 -8.17
C LEU A 173 -12.10 -11.68 -8.94
N GLY A 174 -12.96 -12.43 -8.23
CA GLY A 174 -13.89 -13.39 -8.84
C GLY A 174 -14.87 -12.72 -9.81
N ILE A 175 -15.44 -11.57 -9.45
CA ILE A 175 -16.32 -10.80 -10.34
C ILE A 175 -15.58 -10.41 -11.63
N PHE A 176 -14.35 -9.89 -11.53
CA PHE A 176 -13.57 -9.51 -12.69
C PHE A 176 -13.22 -10.73 -13.57
N LEU A 177 -12.85 -11.87 -12.97
CA LEU A 177 -12.58 -13.11 -13.71
C LEU A 177 -13.82 -13.59 -14.48
N GLU A 178 -15.00 -13.57 -13.86
CA GLU A 178 -16.26 -13.94 -14.54
C GLU A 178 -16.61 -13.00 -15.70
N LYS A 179 -16.42 -11.68 -15.50
CA LYS A 179 -16.67 -10.68 -16.56
C LYS A 179 -15.69 -10.80 -17.72
N GLU A 180 -14.50 -11.36 -17.48
CA GLU A 180 -13.45 -11.52 -18.49
C GLU A 180 -13.66 -12.75 -19.40
N LYS A 181 -14.25 -13.84 -18.89
CA LYS A 181 -14.57 -15.06 -19.66
C LYS A 181 -15.21 -14.81 -21.04
N PRO A 182 -16.28 -13.98 -21.18
CA PRO A 182 -16.87 -13.69 -22.49
C PRO A 182 -15.96 -12.81 -23.38
N ASN A 183 -15.04 -12.05 -22.81
CA ASN A 183 -14.14 -11.17 -23.54
C ASN A 183 -12.96 -11.93 -24.16
N ILE A 184 -12.47 -12.99 -23.50
CA ILE A 184 -11.38 -13.85 -23.98
C ILE A 184 -11.69 -14.40 -25.39
N ARG A 185 -12.96 -14.71 -25.67
CA ARG A 185 -13.38 -15.26 -26.97
C ARG A 185 -13.52 -14.21 -28.08
N LYS A 186 -13.60 -12.92 -27.72
CA LYS A 186 -13.91 -11.84 -28.67
C LYS A 186 -12.69 -11.16 -29.27
N VAL A 187 -11.53 -11.26 -28.62
CA VAL A 187 -10.31 -10.55 -29.02
C VAL A 187 -9.12 -11.51 -28.95
N PRO A 188 -8.22 -11.55 -29.95
CA PRO A 188 -6.98 -12.31 -29.83
C PRO A 188 -6.08 -11.66 -28.77
N PHE A 189 -5.93 -12.31 -27.63
CA PHE A 189 -5.02 -11.87 -26.57
C PHE A 189 -3.60 -12.40 -26.78
N THR A 190 -2.62 -11.66 -26.27
CA THR A 190 -1.24 -12.14 -26.24
C THR A 190 -1.12 -13.34 -25.30
N ALA A 191 -0.17 -14.25 -25.58
CA ALA A 191 0.10 -15.39 -24.70
C ALA A 191 0.40 -14.97 -23.25
N GLY A 192 1.08 -13.83 -23.06
CA GLY A 192 1.36 -13.29 -21.73
C GLY A 192 0.10 -12.82 -20.98
N TYR A 193 -0.90 -12.31 -21.70
CA TYR A 193 -2.17 -11.91 -21.07
C TYR A 193 -3.02 -13.12 -20.68
N LEU A 194 -3.05 -14.16 -21.52
CA LEU A 194 -3.72 -15.41 -21.16
C LEU A 194 -3.05 -16.07 -19.96
N LEU A 195 -1.72 -16.08 -19.92
CA LEU A 195 -0.95 -16.61 -18.80
C LEU A 195 -1.26 -15.87 -17.48
N ILE A 196 -1.28 -14.53 -17.49
CA ILE A 196 -1.53 -13.79 -16.24
C ILE A 196 -2.96 -14.00 -15.73
N LEU A 197 -3.95 -14.15 -16.63
CA LEU A 197 -5.32 -14.49 -16.25
C LEU A 197 -5.41 -15.88 -15.61
N GLU A 198 -4.70 -16.87 -16.17
CA GLU A 198 -4.60 -18.22 -15.58
C GLU A 198 -3.97 -18.16 -14.17
N CYS A 199 -2.93 -17.36 -13.97
CA CYS A 199 -2.34 -17.15 -12.64
C CYS A 199 -3.35 -16.54 -11.64
N PHE A 200 -4.15 -15.56 -12.06
CA PHE A 200 -5.19 -14.98 -11.19
C PHE A 200 -6.31 -15.97 -10.87
N ASP A 201 -6.71 -16.81 -11.83
CA ASP A 201 -7.67 -17.89 -11.60
C ASP A 201 -7.14 -18.91 -10.58
N LEU A 202 -5.87 -19.32 -10.70
CA LEU A 202 -5.22 -20.22 -9.74
C LEU A 202 -5.18 -19.65 -8.32
N VAL A 203 -4.77 -18.38 -8.16
CA VAL A 203 -4.78 -17.68 -6.87
C VAL A 203 -6.19 -17.64 -6.30
N TYR A 204 -7.17 -17.22 -7.11
CA TYR A 204 -8.56 -17.11 -6.69
C TYR A 204 -9.11 -18.47 -6.22
N ARG A 205 -8.88 -19.54 -7.00
CA ARG A 205 -9.26 -20.92 -6.64
C ARG A 205 -8.59 -21.35 -5.34
N PHE A 206 -7.30 -21.08 -5.16
CA PHE A 206 -6.56 -21.42 -3.95
C PHE A 206 -7.15 -20.77 -2.69
N HIS A 207 -7.44 -19.46 -2.76
CA HIS A 207 -7.96 -18.68 -1.63
C HIS A 207 -9.43 -18.94 -1.31
N THR A 208 -10.25 -19.30 -2.30
CA THR A 208 -11.68 -19.56 -2.10
C THR A 208 -12.00 -21.03 -1.81
N GLU A 209 -11.03 -21.93 -2.00
CA GLU A 209 -11.16 -23.31 -1.59
C GLU A 209 -11.07 -23.44 -0.07
N THR A 210 -11.99 -24.22 0.50
CA THR A 210 -12.12 -24.42 1.96
C THR A 210 -11.53 -25.75 2.42
N ASN A 211 -11.33 -26.69 1.48
CA ASN A 211 -10.74 -27.98 1.77
C ASN A 211 -9.21 -27.94 1.55
N THR A 212 -8.46 -28.23 2.60
CA THR A 212 -6.98 -28.20 2.56
C THR A 212 -6.38 -29.16 1.54
N ASP A 213 -6.92 -30.38 1.37
CA ASP A 213 -6.40 -31.34 0.39
C ASP A 213 -6.54 -30.80 -1.05
N LYS A 214 -7.66 -30.13 -1.34
CA LYS A 214 -7.85 -29.45 -2.63
C LYS A 214 -6.94 -28.24 -2.79
N GLN A 215 -6.67 -27.48 -1.72
CA GLN A 215 -5.68 -26.39 -1.77
C GLN A 215 -4.28 -26.93 -2.09
N ILE A 216 -3.91 -28.10 -1.55
CA ILE A 216 -2.65 -28.79 -1.88
C ILE A 216 -2.63 -29.20 -3.37
N LEU A 217 -3.72 -29.72 -3.92
CA LEU A 217 -3.80 -30.04 -5.36
C LEU A 217 -3.64 -28.79 -6.24
N ILE A 218 -4.21 -27.66 -5.83
CA ILE A 218 -4.05 -26.38 -6.53
C ILE A 218 -2.60 -25.89 -6.41
N ALA A 219 -1.96 -26.04 -5.24
CA ALA A 219 -0.55 -25.71 -5.04
C ALA A 219 0.37 -26.54 -5.96
N ASP A 220 0.02 -27.80 -6.22
CA ASP A 220 0.73 -28.66 -7.18
C ASP A 220 0.58 -28.18 -8.63
N GLU A 221 -0.63 -27.75 -9.01
CA GLU A 221 -0.91 -27.13 -10.31
C GLU A 221 -0.08 -25.84 -10.48
N VAL A 222 -0.02 -25.00 -9.43
CA VAL A 222 0.80 -23.77 -9.38
C VAL A 222 2.28 -24.09 -9.51
N LEU A 223 2.79 -25.10 -8.80
CA LEU A 223 4.19 -25.50 -8.87
C LEU A 223 4.57 -25.97 -10.27
N ALA A 224 3.73 -26.81 -10.89
CA ALA A 224 3.92 -27.27 -12.26
C ALA A 224 3.90 -26.09 -13.25
N LYS A 225 2.96 -25.14 -13.07
CA LYS A 225 2.85 -23.95 -13.90
C LYS A 225 4.06 -23.04 -13.78
N LEU A 226 4.53 -22.81 -12.56
CA LEU A 226 5.73 -22.02 -12.31
C LEU A 226 6.96 -22.66 -12.98
N ALA A 227 7.10 -23.98 -12.91
CA ALA A 227 8.17 -24.69 -13.60
C ALA A 227 8.09 -24.55 -15.13
N GLU A 228 6.88 -24.58 -15.71
CA GLU A 228 6.65 -24.29 -17.14
C GLU A 228 7.10 -22.86 -17.50
N VAL A 229 6.61 -21.86 -16.78
CA VAL A 229 6.89 -20.44 -17.04
C VAL A 229 8.36 -20.09 -16.77
N CYS A 230 9.03 -20.80 -15.86
CA CYS A 230 10.47 -20.62 -15.61
C CYS A 230 11.35 -21.20 -16.72
N LYS A 231 10.89 -22.17 -17.52
CA LYS A 231 11.59 -22.63 -18.73
C LYS A 231 11.51 -21.62 -19.88
N ASP A 232 10.60 -20.65 -19.77
CA ASP A 232 10.46 -19.56 -20.72
C ASP A 232 11.36 -18.38 -20.34
N ASP A 233 12.33 -18.10 -21.20
CA ASP A 233 13.32 -17.04 -21.04
C ASP A 233 12.77 -15.62 -21.32
N ARG A 234 11.50 -15.49 -21.74
CA ARG A 234 10.89 -14.17 -21.98
C ARG A 234 10.86 -13.32 -20.71
N ARG A 235 11.48 -12.13 -20.79
CA ARG A 235 11.53 -11.13 -19.71
C ARG A 235 10.56 -9.98 -19.95
N THR A 236 9.32 -10.28 -20.31
CA THR A 236 8.28 -9.26 -20.45
C THR A 236 7.61 -8.97 -19.10
N PHE A 237 6.92 -7.83 -19.02
CA PHE A 237 6.14 -7.42 -17.83
C PHE A 237 5.21 -8.56 -17.36
N LEU A 238 4.36 -9.08 -18.25
CA LEU A 238 3.34 -10.08 -17.89
C LEU A 238 3.93 -11.44 -17.49
N TYR A 239 5.00 -11.88 -18.16
CA TYR A 239 5.68 -13.14 -17.81
C TYR A 239 6.36 -13.06 -16.45
N THR A 240 7.04 -11.94 -16.17
CA THR A 240 7.70 -11.71 -14.88
C THR A 240 6.67 -11.55 -13.76
N GLN A 241 5.56 -10.85 -14.04
CA GLN A 241 4.45 -10.71 -13.09
C GLN A 241 3.77 -12.06 -12.79
N SER A 242 3.62 -12.92 -13.79
CA SER A 242 3.07 -14.26 -13.62
C SER A 242 3.94 -15.11 -12.68
N LYS A 243 5.28 -15.05 -12.84
CA LYS A 243 6.22 -15.70 -11.92
C LYS A 243 6.03 -15.19 -10.49
N SER A 244 5.92 -13.88 -10.30
CA SER A 244 5.66 -13.24 -9.00
C SER A 244 4.37 -13.76 -8.34
N ILE A 245 3.25 -13.75 -9.07
CA ILE A 245 1.94 -14.19 -8.56
C ILE A 245 1.96 -15.67 -8.15
N LEU A 246 2.52 -16.55 -8.97
CA LEU A 246 2.60 -17.99 -8.67
C LEU A 246 3.45 -18.25 -7.41
N ARG A 247 4.54 -17.48 -7.22
CA ARG A 247 5.40 -17.59 -6.02
C ARG A 247 4.62 -17.23 -4.75
N SER A 248 3.78 -16.20 -4.78
CA SER A 248 2.95 -15.82 -3.64
C SER A 248 2.01 -16.94 -3.19
N VAL A 249 1.39 -17.66 -4.14
CA VAL A 249 0.56 -18.84 -3.81
C VAL A 249 1.39 -19.92 -3.13
N LEU A 250 2.63 -20.16 -3.57
CA LEU A 250 3.52 -21.12 -2.93
C LEU A 250 3.95 -20.70 -1.51
N VAL A 251 4.14 -19.39 -1.26
CA VAL A 251 4.35 -18.88 0.10
C VAL A 251 3.20 -19.30 1.01
N LEU A 252 1.96 -19.08 0.58
CA LEU A 252 0.78 -19.46 1.35
C LEU A 252 0.60 -20.98 1.47
N SER A 253 0.89 -21.72 0.40
CA SER A 253 0.81 -23.18 0.35
C SER A 253 1.74 -23.84 1.37
N SER A 254 2.93 -23.27 1.57
CA SER A 254 3.90 -23.75 2.58
C SER A 254 3.41 -23.58 4.04
N ARG A 255 2.38 -22.77 4.26
CA ARG A 255 1.76 -22.55 5.58
C ARG A 255 0.56 -23.45 5.82
N LEU A 256 0.14 -24.25 4.84
CA LEU A 256 -0.97 -25.19 5.01
C LEU A 256 -0.59 -26.34 5.95
N PRO A 257 -1.56 -26.88 6.72
CA PRO A 257 -1.38 -28.11 7.47
C PRO A 257 -0.94 -29.25 6.53
N ASN A 258 0.02 -30.07 6.97
CA ASN A 258 0.58 -31.20 6.20
C ASN A 258 1.26 -30.82 4.86
N SER A 259 1.62 -29.56 4.67
CA SER A 259 2.37 -29.15 3.47
C SER A 259 3.75 -29.78 3.41
N ASP A 260 4.16 -30.21 2.21
CA ASP A 260 5.52 -30.70 1.97
C ASP A 260 6.46 -29.51 1.70
N LEU A 261 7.12 -29.03 2.75
CA LEU A 261 8.09 -27.92 2.65
C LEU A 261 9.27 -28.25 1.73
N LYS A 262 9.63 -29.53 1.54
CA LYS A 262 10.69 -29.91 0.59
C LYS A 262 10.24 -29.73 -0.85
N LYS A 263 8.94 -29.89 -1.11
CA LYS A 263 8.33 -29.72 -2.43
C LYS A 263 8.11 -28.24 -2.78
N TYR A 264 7.55 -27.46 -1.86
CA TYR A 264 7.19 -26.07 -2.11
C TYR A 264 8.32 -25.08 -1.81
N ASN A 265 9.45 -25.55 -1.27
CA ASN A 265 10.55 -24.75 -0.71
C ASN A 265 10.12 -23.90 0.50
N ASP A 266 11.12 -23.27 1.10
CA ASP A 266 10.96 -22.32 2.19
C ASP A 266 10.09 -21.11 1.76
N PRO A 267 9.05 -20.71 2.53
CA PRO A 267 8.25 -19.52 2.26
C PRO A 267 9.08 -18.23 2.11
N ILE A 268 10.14 -18.06 2.90
CA ILE A 268 11.01 -16.89 2.84
C ILE A 268 11.74 -16.84 1.50
N TYR A 269 12.29 -17.98 1.07
CA TYR A 269 12.93 -18.08 -0.24
C TYR A 269 11.95 -17.77 -1.38
N GLN A 270 10.71 -18.25 -1.28
CA GLN A 270 9.68 -17.96 -2.29
C GLN A 270 9.34 -16.47 -2.32
N ARG A 271 9.26 -15.82 -1.17
CA ARG A 271 9.03 -14.36 -1.07
C ARG A 271 10.21 -13.55 -1.60
N GLU A 272 11.45 -13.95 -1.31
CA GLU A 272 12.65 -13.31 -1.89
C GLU A 272 12.63 -13.36 -3.43
N MET A 273 12.23 -14.49 -4.00
CA MET A 273 12.08 -14.64 -5.45
C MET A 273 10.96 -13.75 -6.01
N GLU A 274 9.85 -13.59 -5.29
CA GLU A 274 8.79 -12.63 -5.64
C GLU A 274 9.32 -11.19 -5.64
N VAL A 275 10.02 -10.77 -4.57
CA VAL A 275 10.67 -9.45 -4.48
C VAL A 275 11.64 -9.23 -5.64
N SER A 276 12.44 -10.24 -5.98
CA SER A 276 13.40 -10.19 -7.08
C SER A 276 12.70 -9.95 -8.43
N HIS A 277 11.59 -10.64 -8.68
CA HIS A 277 10.79 -10.43 -9.89
C HIS A 277 10.15 -9.04 -9.93
N ALA A 278 9.56 -8.57 -8.83
CA ALA A 278 8.99 -7.22 -8.77
C ALA A 278 10.07 -6.12 -8.93
N SER A 279 11.25 -6.32 -8.33
CA SER A 279 12.41 -5.43 -8.50
C SER A 279 12.85 -5.39 -9.96
N LEU A 280 12.93 -6.54 -10.64
CA LEU A 280 13.26 -6.62 -12.05
C LEU A 280 12.28 -5.82 -12.91
N ILE A 281 10.97 -5.94 -12.66
CA ILE A 281 9.94 -5.18 -13.37
C ILE A 281 10.12 -3.68 -13.13
N LEU A 282 10.22 -3.25 -11.87
CA LEU A 282 10.37 -1.83 -11.54
C LEU A 282 11.63 -1.22 -12.19
N ARG A 283 12.77 -1.95 -12.22
CA ARG A 283 14.01 -1.50 -12.87
C ARG A 283 13.84 -1.19 -14.36
N THR A 284 12.88 -1.83 -15.04
CA THR A 284 12.63 -1.53 -16.48
C THR A 284 11.97 -0.18 -16.69
N TYR A 285 11.29 0.36 -15.68
CA TYR A 285 10.60 1.65 -15.73
C TYR A 285 11.33 2.76 -14.97
N ASP A 286 12.03 2.42 -13.89
CA ASP A 286 12.83 3.33 -13.07
C ASP A 286 14.09 2.63 -12.55
N SER A 287 15.14 2.64 -13.37
CA SER A 287 16.45 2.09 -13.00
C SER A 287 17.14 2.88 -11.88
N ASP A 288 16.76 4.15 -11.70
CA ASP A 288 17.38 5.07 -10.74
C ASP A 288 16.86 4.84 -9.32
N TYR A 289 15.62 4.33 -9.18
CA TYR A 289 15.00 4.03 -7.88
C TYR A 289 15.90 3.20 -6.95
N PHE A 290 16.47 2.10 -7.46
CA PHE A 290 17.32 1.21 -6.66
C PHE A 290 18.73 1.76 -6.45
N ARG A 291 19.17 2.68 -7.30
CA ARG A 291 20.50 3.31 -7.21
C ARG A 291 20.53 4.45 -6.19
N GLY A 292 19.38 4.83 -5.63
CA GLY A 292 19.28 6.03 -4.81
C GLY A 292 19.47 7.32 -5.62
N ASN A 293 19.31 7.24 -6.94
CA ASN A 293 19.41 8.40 -7.83
C ASN A 293 18.06 9.11 -7.90
N PHE A 294 18.10 10.43 -7.88
CA PHE A 294 16.89 11.23 -8.07
C PHE A 294 16.51 11.33 -9.54
N SER A 295 15.30 10.85 -9.85
CA SER A 295 14.64 11.09 -11.13
C SER A 295 13.22 11.63 -10.88
N PRO A 296 12.93 12.88 -11.28
CA PRO A 296 11.59 13.48 -11.17
C PRO A 296 10.50 12.62 -11.81
N ILE A 297 9.27 12.72 -11.28
CA ILE A 297 8.10 11.99 -11.80
C ILE A 297 7.85 12.31 -13.28
N GLN A 298 8.16 13.54 -13.73
CA GLN A 298 7.98 13.95 -15.12
C GLN A 298 8.79 13.08 -16.10
N ASN A 299 9.97 12.59 -15.70
CA ASN A 299 10.80 11.71 -16.52
C ASN A 299 10.17 10.33 -16.72
N LYS A 300 9.27 9.92 -15.81
CA LYS A 300 8.52 8.66 -15.85
C LYS A 300 7.23 8.77 -16.67
N MET A 301 6.85 9.99 -17.08
CA MET A 301 5.61 10.28 -17.81
C MET A 301 5.81 10.36 -19.33
N LYS A 302 6.52 9.40 -19.92
CA LYS A 302 6.78 9.35 -21.38
C LYS A 302 5.50 9.10 -22.19
N SER A 303 4.59 8.28 -21.65
CA SER A 303 3.24 8.05 -22.17
C SER A 303 2.30 7.74 -21.01
N SER A 304 0.98 7.90 -21.20
CA SER A 304 0.00 7.63 -20.14
C SER A 304 0.03 6.15 -19.72
N GLU A 305 0.12 5.24 -20.69
CA GLU A 305 0.22 3.81 -20.45
C GLU A 305 1.55 3.43 -19.78
N GLY A 306 2.66 4.01 -20.23
CA GLY A 306 3.98 3.77 -19.64
C GLY A 306 4.05 4.25 -18.19
N PHE A 307 3.44 5.41 -17.90
CA PHE A 307 3.33 5.93 -16.56
C PHE A 307 2.47 5.03 -15.66
N LEU A 308 1.32 4.56 -16.15
CA LEU A 308 0.47 3.65 -15.39
C LEU A 308 1.20 2.34 -15.09
N LYS A 309 1.89 1.74 -16.07
CA LYS A 309 2.70 0.52 -15.87
C LYS A 309 3.85 0.74 -14.87
N PHE A 310 4.50 1.90 -14.89
CA PHE A 310 5.46 2.29 -13.86
C PHE A 310 4.81 2.32 -12.47
N CYS A 311 3.66 2.97 -12.32
CA CYS A 311 2.96 3.04 -11.04
C CYS A 311 2.53 1.66 -10.55
N MET A 312 2.05 0.78 -11.44
CA MET A 312 1.74 -0.61 -11.13
C MET A 312 2.96 -1.34 -10.60
N ALA A 313 4.08 -1.29 -11.32
CA ALA A 313 5.33 -1.95 -10.93
C ALA A 313 5.89 -1.42 -9.60
N PHE A 314 5.81 -0.11 -9.39
CA PHE A 314 6.26 0.54 -8.17
C PHE A 314 5.46 0.07 -6.96
N VAL A 315 4.13 0.13 -7.03
CA VAL A 315 3.26 -0.29 -5.93
C VAL A 315 3.37 -1.79 -5.69
N ASP A 316 3.43 -2.61 -6.74
CA ASP A 316 3.59 -4.06 -6.60
C ASP A 316 4.87 -4.41 -5.84
N TYR A 317 5.99 -3.79 -6.21
CA TYR A 317 7.25 -3.92 -5.49
C TYR A 317 7.14 -3.47 -4.03
N MET A 318 6.49 -2.33 -3.76
CA MET A 318 6.35 -1.81 -2.41
C MET A 318 5.54 -2.74 -1.51
N GLU A 319 4.40 -3.25 -1.97
CA GLU A 319 3.57 -4.18 -1.20
C GLU A 319 4.32 -5.49 -0.92
N ILE A 320 4.91 -6.11 -1.94
CA ILE A 320 5.67 -7.37 -1.76
C ILE A 320 6.85 -7.18 -0.80
N SER A 321 7.59 -6.07 -0.93
CA SER A 321 8.77 -5.82 -0.09
C SER A 321 8.39 -5.56 1.36
N ILE A 322 7.26 -4.91 1.63
CA ILE A 322 6.75 -4.74 3.00
C ILE A 322 6.26 -6.10 3.54
N SER A 323 5.55 -6.91 2.75
CA SER A 323 5.18 -8.27 3.15
C SER A 323 6.40 -9.13 3.46
N TYR A 324 7.49 -9.01 2.68
CA TYR A 324 8.75 -9.67 2.97
C TYR A 324 9.35 -9.23 4.31
N CYS A 325 9.30 -7.94 4.63
CA CYS A 325 9.77 -7.45 5.93
C CYS A 325 8.98 -8.07 7.10
N TRP A 326 7.66 -8.18 6.96
CA TRP A 326 6.79 -8.86 7.93
C TRP A 326 7.08 -10.35 8.03
N ASP A 327 7.16 -11.04 6.90
CA ASP A 327 7.47 -12.48 6.86
C ASP A 327 8.82 -12.77 7.55
N CYS A 328 9.84 -11.94 7.31
CA CYS A 328 11.14 -12.03 7.99
C CYS A 328 11.04 -11.77 9.51
N TRP A 329 10.23 -10.80 9.92
CA TRP A 329 10.00 -10.55 11.35
C TRP A 329 9.32 -11.73 12.03
N ASP A 330 8.28 -12.30 11.41
CA ASP A 330 7.52 -13.44 11.95
C ASP A 330 8.41 -14.67 12.20
N VAL A 331 9.39 -14.91 11.32
CA VAL A 331 10.32 -16.05 11.45
C VAL A 331 11.61 -15.72 12.22
N GLY A 332 11.77 -14.49 12.70
CA GLY A 332 12.95 -14.06 13.47
C GLY A 332 14.20 -13.69 12.65
N LEU A 333 14.07 -13.47 11.34
CA LEU A 333 15.11 -12.90 10.46
C LEU A 333 15.15 -11.37 10.58
N LEU A 334 15.48 -10.90 11.79
CA LEU A 334 15.34 -9.50 12.19
C LEU A 334 16.30 -8.56 11.44
N ARG A 335 17.49 -9.05 11.04
CA ARG A 335 18.48 -8.26 10.30
C ARG A 335 18.02 -8.00 8.86
N GLU A 336 17.43 -9.02 8.24
CA GLU A 336 16.89 -8.98 6.89
C GLU A 336 15.68 -8.04 6.83
N ALA A 337 14.77 -8.14 7.81
CA ALA A 337 13.63 -7.22 7.97
C ALA A 337 14.08 -5.77 8.14
N GLU A 338 15.08 -5.53 9.00
CA GLU A 338 15.65 -4.21 9.24
C GLU A 338 16.30 -3.62 7.98
N SER A 339 17.20 -4.37 7.35
CA SER A 339 17.94 -3.92 6.16
C SER A 339 17.01 -3.58 4.99
N SER A 340 16.01 -4.43 4.74
CA SER A 340 15.00 -4.22 3.70
C SER A 340 14.17 -2.97 3.96
N SER A 341 13.71 -2.78 5.20
CA SER A 341 12.87 -1.62 5.52
C SER A 341 13.66 -0.30 5.53
N ILE A 342 14.95 -0.30 5.92
CA ILE A 342 15.84 0.87 5.78
C ILE A 342 16.02 1.22 4.30
N ALA A 343 16.25 0.22 3.43
CA ALA A 343 16.39 0.46 1.99
C ALA A 343 15.12 1.05 1.37
N LEU A 344 13.94 0.53 1.74
CA LEU A 344 12.65 1.08 1.31
C LEU A 344 12.49 2.52 1.80
N TRP A 345 12.79 2.79 3.07
CA TRP A 345 12.67 4.13 3.63
C TRP A 345 13.55 5.15 2.89
N ARG A 346 14.82 4.81 2.66
CA ARG A 346 15.76 5.64 1.89
C ARG A 346 15.21 5.98 0.50
N ASN A 347 14.85 4.95 -0.26
CA ASN A 347 14.44 5.11 -1.65
C ASN A 347 13.12 5.89 -1.74
N ASN A 348 12.23 5.75 -0.76
CA ASN A 348 10.96 6.49 -0.72
C ASN A 348 11.11 7.95 -0.27
N LEU A 349 12.09 8.26 0.59
CA LEU A 349 12.48 9.64 0.88
C LEU A 349 12.95 10.35 -0.39
N ILE A 350 13.83 9.70 -1.17
CA ILE A 350 14.33 10.23 -2.47
C ILE A 350 13.17 10.37 -3.47
N PHE A 351 12.32 9.35 -3.54
CA PHE A 351 11.17 9.35 -4.44
C PHE A 351 10.10 10.38 -4.04
N GLY A 352 10.09 10.84 -2.79
CA GLY A 352 9.22 11.94 -2.36
C GLY A 352 7.77 11.55 -2.05
N ASN A 353 7.50 10.26 -1.76
CA ASN A 353 6.14 9.78 -1.48
C ASN A 353 5.86 9.65 0.02
N ALA A 354 4.86 10.38 0.53
CA ALA A 354 4.54 10.43 1.96
C ALA A 354 4.10 9.08 2.53
N TYR A 355 3.18 8.37 1.85
CA TYR A 355 2.63 7.12 2.36
C TYR A 355 3.71 6.05 2.48
N TRP A 356 4.48 5.83 1.42
CA TRP A 356 5.51 4.79 1.38
C TRP A 356 6.71 5.10 2.28
N THR A 357 7.03 6.39 2.48
CA THR A 357 8.02 6.83 3.47
C THR A 357 7.54 6.55 4.89
N LEU A 358 6.28 6.88 5.21
CA LEU A 358 5.70 6.63 6.52
C LEU A 358 5.67 5.13 6.82
N ARG A 359 5.12 4.32 5.91
CA ARG A 359 4.91 2.87 6.12
C ARG A 359 6.21 2.11 6.42
N SER A 360 7.29 2.41 5.70
CA SER A 360 8.61 1.79 5.93
C SER A 360 9.26 2.24 7.24
N LEU A 361 9.14 3.52 7.60
CA LEU A 361 9.63 4.02 8.89
C LEU A 361 8.79 3.49 10.08
N SER A 362 7.47 3.39 9.92
CA SER A 362 6.56 2.79 10.90
C SER A 362 6.93 1.34 11.18
N PHE A 363 7.22 0.56 10.13
CA PHE A 363 7.68 -0.82 10.30
C PHE A 363 9.01 -0.89 11.05
N LEU A 364 10.00 -0.05 10.72
CA LEU A 364 11.28 -0.02 11.45
C LEU A 364 11.09 0.30 12.94
N PHE A 365 10.21 1.26 13.25
CA PHE A 365 9.87 1.60 14.62
C PHE A 365 9.22 0.41 15.34
N PHE A 366 8.24 -0.23 14.70
CA PHE A 366 7.62 -1.45 15.22
C PHE A 366 8.67 -2.55 15.49
N LEU A 367 9.50 -2.84 14.49
CA LEU A 367 10.55 -3.86 14.55
C LEU A 367 11.44 -3.62 15.76
N LYS A 368 12.04 -2.43 15.87
CA LYS A 368 12.89 -2.09 17.03
C LYS A 368 12.14 -2.13 18.34
N SER A 369 10.88 -1.70 18.38
CA SER A 369 10.07 -1.73 19.60
C SER A 369 9.78 -3.16 20.08
N SER A 370 9.67 -4.12 19.17
CA SER A 370 9.42 -5.54 19.46
C SER A 370 10.66 -6.30 19.97
N ILE A 371 11.86 -5.80 19.67
CA ILE A 371 13.15 -6.46 19.97
C ILE A 371 13.88 -5.78 21.14
N ALA A 372 13.53 -4.53 21.50
CA ALA A 372 14.43 -3.61 22.20
C ALA A 372 15.00 -4.11 23.55
N TYR A 373 16.30 -4.44 23.49
CA TYR A 373 17.34 -4.36 24.53
C TYR A 373 18.02 -2.98 24.61
N ASP A 374 17.85 -2.09 23.61
CA ASP A 374 18.47 -0.75 23.53
C ASP A 374 17.43 0.37 23.33
N SER A 375 17.17 1.13 24.38
CA SER A 375 16.20 2.22 24.36
C SER A 375 16.61 3.39 23.45
N HIS A 376 17.90 3.65 23.27
CA HIS A 376 18.36 4.86 22.59
C HIS A 376 18.03 4.87 21.08
N VAL A 377 18.13 3.72 20.41
CA VAL A 377 17.77 3.59 18.98
C VAL A 377 16.26 3.75 18.76
N LEU A 378 15.46 3.16 19.66
CA LEU A 378 14.00 3.30 19.64
C LEU A 378 13.59 4.78 19.78
N ASP A 379 14.27 5.51 20.66
CA ASP A 379 14.04 6.94 20.88
C ASP A 379 14.27 7.78 19.65
N LYS A 380 15.33 7.45 18.91
CA LYS A 380 15.70 8.18 17.70
C LYS A 380 14.79 7.86 16.52
N LEU A 381 14.27 6.63 16.41
CA LEU A 381 13.23 6.30 15.43
C LEU A 381 11.90 7.00 15.75
N ALA A 382 11.53 7.09 17.04
CA ALA A 382 10.39 7.88 17.48
C ALA A 382 10.55 9.35 17.09
N GLN A 383 11.75 9.92 17.25
CA GLN A 383 12.05 11.29 16.80
C GLN A 383 11.95 11.45 15.28
N CYS A 384 12.39 10.46 14.48
CA CYS A 384 12.22 10.48 13.02
C CYS A 384 10.73 10.50 12.62
N LEU A 385 9.92 9.61 13.20
CA LEU A 385 8.47 9.56 12.95
C LEU A 385 7.80 10.89 13.33
N GLN A 386 8.20 11.44 14.47
CA GLN A 386 7.69 12.72 14.91
C GLN A 386 8.13 13.86 13.99
N ALA A 387 9.39 13.90 13.57
CA ALA A 387 9.90 14.89 12.62
C ALA A 387 9.12 14.88 11.32
N LEU A 388 8.70 13.69 10.87
CA LEU A 388 7.88 13.51 9.68
C LEU A 388 6.44 14.04 9.87
N LEU A 389 5.86 13.81 11.04
CA LEU A 389 4.46 14.14 11.33
C LEU A 389 4.30 15.59 11.82
N THR A 390 5.28 16.18 12.51
CA THR A 390 5.17 17.50 13.15
C THR A 390 4.95 18.63 12.11
N PRO A 391 3.99 19.55 12.33
CA PRO A 391 3.72 20.62 11.37
C PRO A 391 4.89 21.60 11.28
N ALA A 392 5.23 21.99 10.04
CA ALA A 392 6.30 22.94 9.70
C ALA A 392 6.17 24.33 10.34
N THR A 393 4.99 24.69 10.85
CA THR A 393 4.70 25.99 11.51
C THR A 393 5.05 26.02 13.00
N SER A 394 5.43 24.89 13.60
CA SER A 394 5.78 24.84 15.02
C SER A 394 7.27 25.11 15.24
N SER A 395 7.59 26.25 15.88
CA SER A 395 8.95 26.76 16.09
C SER A 395 9.70 26.19 17.31
N PHE A 396 9.23 25.08 17.90
CA PHE A 396 9.80 24.56 19.15
C PHE A 396 10.30 23.11 19.02
N ASN A 397 11.62 22.97 19.10
CA ASN A 397 12.42 21.73 19.09
C ASN A 397 12.26 20.82 20.34
N HIS A 398 11.15 20.90 21.07
CA HIS A 398 10.98 20.12 22.31
C HIS A 398 9.62 19.45 22.35
N TYR A 399 9.46 18.41 21.54
CA TYR A 399 8.33 17.51 21.63
C TYR A 399 8.82 16.08 21.92
N LEU A 400 9.42 15.88 23.09
CA LEU A 400 9.33 14.65 23.91
C LEU A 400 10.36 13.53 23.83
N SER A 401 10.47 12.99 25.05
CA SER A 401 11.06 11.73 25.44
C SER A 401 10.14 10.58 25.09
N THR A 402 10.76 9.50 24.66
CA THR A 402 10.19 8.17 24.68
C THR A 402 9.83 7.69 26.08
N PRO A 403 8.90 6.74 26.16
CA PRO A 403 8.73 5.96 27.36
C PRO A 403 10.02 5.20 27.72
N LYS A 404 10.68 5.59 28.82
CA LYS A 404 11.92 4.98 29.39
C LYS A 404 11.83 3.48 29.77
N ARG A 405 10.78 2.75 29.41
CA ARG A 405 10.60 1.33 29.77
C ARG A 405 10.13 0.53 28.58
N ASN A 406 10.83 -0.60 28.36
CA ASN A 406 10.61 -1.56 27.29
C ASN A 406 9.13 -1.91 27.13
N ILE A 407 8.68 -2.00 25.88
CA ILE A 407 7.42 -2.67 25.53
C ILE A 407 7.66 -4.15 25.80
N ARG A 408 7.22 -4.64 26.97
CA ARG A 408 7.13 -6.09 27.15
C ARG A 408 5.95 -6.57 26.32
N PRO A 409 6.13 -7.52 25.39
CA PRO A 409 4.99 -8.20 24.79
C PRO A 409 4.12 -8.73 25.92
N SER A 410 2.83 -8.41 25.90
CA SER A 410 1.86 -9.12 26.73
C SER A 410 2.04 -10.60 26.41
N VAL A 411 2.46 -11.36 27.42
CA VAL A 411 2.72 -12.79 27.32
C VAL A 411 1.45 -13.48 26.84
N PHE A 412 1.31 -13.70 25.53
CA PHE A 412 0.53 -14.81 25.04
C PHE A 412 1.30 -16.05 25.49
N ARG A 413 0.82 -16.65 26.58
CA ARG A 413 1.29 -17.94 27.07
C ARG A 413 1.38 -18.87 25.86
N ARG A 414 2.59 -19.35 25.58
CA ARG A 414 2.81 -20.50 24.70
C ARG A 414 1.90 -21.63 25.20
N GLY A 415 0.83 -21.91 24.47
CA GLY A 415 0.18 -23.20 24.51
C GLY A 415 1.13 -24.19 23.85
N SER A 416 2.18 -24.61 24.56
CA SER A 416 2.91 -25.82 24.23
C SER A 416 2.03 -26.96 24.71
N ALA A 417 1.42 -27.67 23.77
CA ALA A 417 1.09 -29.06 24.00
C ALA A 417 2.40 -29.81 24.31
N VAL A 418 2.25 -30.91 25.04
CA VAL A 418 3.22 -31.97 25.37
C VAL A 418 3.85 -31.88 26.78
N ASP A 419 3.40 -32.86 27.58
CA ASP A 419 3.95 -33.48 28.80
C ASP A 419 3.56 -32.97 30.20
N ASP A 420 2.43 -33.53 30.65
CA ASP A 420 2.20 -34.23 31.92
C ASP A 420 3.34 -34.23 32.97
N SER A 421 3.15 -33.42 34.01
CA SER A 421 3.33 -33.85 35.41
C SER A 421 2.81 -32.76 36.36
N PHE A 422 1.50 -32.80 36.62
CA PHE A 422 0.91 -32.12 37.77
C PHE A 422 1.08 -33.04 39.00
N GLU A 423 2.03 -32.71 39.89
CA GLU A 423 1.88 -33.07 41.31
C GLU A 423 1.30 -31.85 42.03
N LEU A 424 0.08 -32.06 42.52
CA LEU A 424 -0.85 -31.07 43.01
C LEU A 424 -0.90 -31.21 44.53
N GLU A 425 -0.06 -30.48 45.25
CA GLU A 425 -0.20 -30.33 46.70
C GLU A 425 0.27 -28.94 47.12
N THR A 426 -0.69 -28.02 47.30
CA THR A 426 -0.89 -27.27 48.56
C THR A 426 -1.96 -26.19 48.41
N ASN A 427 -3.12 -26.48 49.00
CA ASN A 427 -4.12 -25.57 49.60
C ASN A 427 -4.03 -24.07 49.28
N VAL A 428 -4.91 -23.62 48.37
CA VAL A 428 -5.32 -22.21 48.30
C VAL A 428 -6.45 -22.01 49.31
N SER A 429 -6.13 -21.37 50.43
CA SER A 429 -7.11 -20.66 51.25
C SER A 429 -7.30 -19.27 50.68
N ASP A 430 -8.56 -18.88 50.50
CA ASP A 430 -9.00 -17.55 50.10
C ASP A 430 -8.43 -16.41 50.96
N ASN A 431 -8.30 -15.26 50.29
CA ASN A 431 -8.09 -13.88 50.77
C ASN A 431 -6.67 -13.30 50.68
N ASN A 432 -6.60 -12.17 49.96
CA ASN A 432 -5.49 -11.20 49.82
C ASN A 432 -4.50 -11.40 48.67
N PHE A 433 -5.00 -11.43 47.43
CA PHE A 433 -4.20 -10.95 46.30
C PHE A 433 -5.04 -9.98 45.46
N ASP A 434 -5.23 -8.78 46.00
CA ASP A 434 -5.51 -7.61 45.20
C ASP A 434 -4.57 -6.46 45.58
N ASP A 435 -4.34 -5.63 44.59
CA ASP A 435 -3.92 -4.24 44.68
C ASP A 435 -2.45 -3.85 44.84
N ASP A 436 -1.52 -4.60 45.43
CA ASP A 436 -0.18 -4.00 45.66
C ASP A 436 0.64 -3.77 44.38
N LEU A 437 0.48 -4.59 43.33
CA LEU A 437 1.21 -4.39 42.06
C LEU A 437 0.57 -3.30 41.19
N LEU A 438 -0.77 -3.25 41.14
CA LEU A 438 -1.53 -2.20 40.44
C LEU A 438 -1.42 -0.86 41.15
N THR A 439 -1.38 -0.86 42.48
CA THR A 439 -1.15 0.34 43.30
C THR A 439 0.31 0.79 43.20
N GLN A 440 1.29 -0.10 42.99
CA GLN A 440 2.65 0.30 42.60
C GLN A 440 2.73 0.89 41.19
N GLU A 441 2.00 0.33 40.23
CA GLU A 441 1.91 0.91 38.87
C GLU A 441 1.24 2.30 38.89
N LEU A 442 0.16 2.47 39.66
CA LEU A 442 -0.57 3.73 39.79
C LEU A 442 0.15 4.76 40.68
N SER A 443 0.84 4.34 41.75
CA SER A 443 1.63 5.25 42.61
C SER A 443 2.91 5.73 41.92
N SER A 444 3.48 4.95 41.00
CA SER A 444 4.58 5.38 40.14
C SER A 444 4.18 6.42 39.09
N MET A 445 2.87 6.64 38.86
CA MET A 445 2.37 7.77 38.06
C MET A 445 2.35 9.11 38.82
N ASN A 446 2.60 9.12 40.14
CA ASN A 446 2.41 10.30 40.99
C ASN A 446 3.68 10.96 41.56
N ILE A 447 4.87 10.66 41.02
CA ILE A 447 6.10 11.35 41.45
C ILE A 447 6.59 12.30 40.35
N HIS A 448 6.09 13.54 40.38
CA HIS A 448 6.85 14.77 40.17
C HIS A 448 5.97 16.00 40.52
N LYS A 449 5.77 16.24 41.82
CA LYS A 449 5.47 17.59 42.34
C LYS A 449 6.77 18.40 42.37
N GLY A 450 7.19 18.86 41.21
CA GLY A 450 8.31 19.78 41.05
C GLY A 450 8.01 20.69 39.87
N ALA A 451 7.71 21.96 40.16
CA ALA A 451 7.49 23.10 39.25
C ALA A 451 7.05 22.75 37.81
N ASN A 452 5.74 22.91 37.54
CA ASN A 452 5.13 22.89 36.22
C ASN A 452 5.91 23.76 35.21
N LYS A 453 6.76 23.10 34.41
CA LYS A 453 6.87 23.41 32.99
C LYS A 453 6.14 22.27 32.28
N ASP A 454 4.95 22.55 31.79
CA ASP A 454 4.11 21.63 31.03
C ASP A 454 4.94 20.90 29.97
N ARG A 455 5.30 19.64 30.26
CA ARG A 455 5.86 18.73 29.27
C ARG A 455 4.72 18.34 28.34
N LYS A 456 4.54 19.10 27.26
CA LYS A 456 3.54 18.82 26.22
C LYS A 456 3.85 17.44 25.61
N HIS A 457 3.07 16.42 25.97
CA HIS A 457 3.05 15.13 25.29
C HIS A 457 2.47 15.27 23.87
N PHE A 458 3.09 14.62 22.89
CA PHE A 458 2.79 14.65 21.48
C PHE A 458 1.70 13.63 21.38
N ASN A 459 0.50 14.16 21.44
CA ASN A 459 -0.66 13.35 21.27
C ASN A 459 -0.92 13.30 19.76
N LEU A 460 -0.52 12.17 19.16
CA LEU A 460 -0.70 11.92 17.74
C LEU A 460 -2.18 12.10 17.33
N GLU A 461 -3.13 11.84 18.23
CA GLU A 461 -4.56 12.07 17.97
C GLU A 461 -4.91 13.55 17.83
N THR A 462 -4.39 14.44 18.70
CA THR A 462 -4.62 15.90 18.54
C THR A 462 -3.85 16.47 17.36
N HIS A 463 -2.68 15.92 17.04
CA HIS A 463 -1.99 16.26 15.79
C HIS A 463 -2.86 15.88 14.59
N VAL A 464 -3.41 14.68 14.60
CA VAL A 464 -4.19 14.14 13.51
C VAL A 464 -5.57 14.81 13.37
N SER A 465 -6.17 15.30 14.46
CA SER A 465 -7.45 16.02 14.44
C SER A 465 -7.33 17.50 14.07
N ASP A 466 -6.27 18.17 14.51
CA ASP A 466 -6.17 19.64 14.46
C ASP A 466 -5.05 20.16 13.53
N CYS A 467 -4.30 19.27 12.88
CA CYS A 467 -3.22 19.64 11.96
C CYS A 467 -3.63 19.60 10.48
N PHE A 468 -3.06 20.52 9.72
CA PHE A 468 -3.28 20.69 8.29
C PHE A 468 -2.12 20.16 7.42
N CYS A 469 -1.22 19.33 7.96
CA CYS A 469 -0.10 18.75 7.22
C CYS A 469 -0.56 17.70 6.18
N VAL A 470 0.34 17.31 5.27
CA VAL A 470 0.03 16.34 4.20
C VAL A 470 -0.54 15.03 4.74
N PHE A 471 -0.04 14.55 5.90
CA PHE A 471 -0.47 13.29 6.50
C PHE A 471 -1.89 13.37 7.05
N CYS A 472 -2.25 14.45 7.75
CA CYS A 472 -3.59 14.64 8.29
C CYS A 472 -4.62 14.89 7.19
N VAL A 473 -4.27 15.65 6.14
CA VAL A 473 -5.15 15.81 4.97
C VAL A 473 -5.36 14.47 4.27
N SER A 474 -4.28 13.71 4.04
CA SER A 474 -4.37 12.38 3.43
C SER A 474 -5.14 11.40 4.31
N ARG A 475 -5.07 11.45 5.64
CA ARG A 475 -5.87 10.58 6.53
C ARG A 475 -7.38 10.68 6.27
N VAL A 476 -7.87 11.89 5.98
CA VAL A 476 -9.31 12.09 5.75
C VAL A 476 -9.74 11.45 4.43
N SER A 477 -8.90 11.53 3.40
CA SER A 477 -9.26 11.13 2.03
C SER A 477 -8.66 9.79 1.58
N ASN A 478 -7.79 9.17 2.37
CA ASN A 478 -7.11 7.93 2.04
C ASN A 478 -7.15 6.97 3.24
N TRP A 479 -7.89 5.87 3.07
CA TRP A 479 -8.05 4.86 4.12
C TRP A 479 -6.73 4.16 4.48
N ALA A 480 -5.83 3.94 3.52
CA ALA A 480 -4.56 3.26 3.77
C ALA A 480 -3.64 4.14 4.62
N MET A 481 -3.58 5.44 4.33
CA MET A 481 -2.89 6.42 5.19
C MET A 481 -3.52 6.48 6.59
N ALA A 482 -4.84 6.45 6.67
CA ALA A 482 -5.53 6.46 7.97
C ALA A 482 -5.17 5.25 8.83
N LEU A 483 -5.18 4.06 8.23
CA LEU A 483 -4.80 2.82 8.91
C LEU A 483 -3.36 2.88 9.44
N GLU A 484 -2.41 3.36 8.64
CA GLU A 484 -1.00 3.48 9.07
C GLU A 484 -0.83 4.49 10.23
N LEU A 485 -1.52 5.63 10.19
CA LEU A 485 -1.46 6.63 11.27
C LEU A 485 -2.15 6.15 12.56
N ASP A 486 -3.28 5.44 12.42
CA ASP A 486 -3.99 4.85 13.56
C ASP A 486 -3.14 3.73 14.18
N ARG A 487 -2.46 2.90 13.36
CA ARG A 487 -1.50 1.89 13.85
C ARG A 487 -0.32 2.51 14.58
N LEU A 488 0.26 3.60 14.04
CA LEU A 488 1.31 4.33 14.73
C LEU A 488 0.85 4.87 16.09
N THR A 489 -0.38 5.38 16.18
CA THR A 489 -0.96 5.86 17.45
C THR A 489 -0.98 4.77 18.50
N LEU A 490 -1.37 3.55 18.11
CA LEU A 490 -1.35 2.38 18.96
C LEU A 490 0.09 2.06 19.45
N LEU A 491 1.06 2.05 18.53
CA LEU A 491 2.47 1.77 18.85
C LEU A 491 3.09 2.78 19.82
N PHE A 492 2.79 4.07 19.68
CA PHE A 492 3.27 5.10 20.61
C PHE A 492 2.65 5.01 22.01
N ARG A 493 1.44 4.45 22.12
CA ARG A 493 0.66 4.40 23.38
C ARG A 493 0.74 3.07 24.14
N ARG A 494 1.75 2.23 23.85
CA ARG A 494 2.08 1.00 24.58
C ARG A 494 0.98 -0.09 24.55
N ASN A 495 0.14 -0.13 23.51
CA ASN A 495 -0.84 -1.21 23.29
C ASN A 495 -1.71 -1.56 24.52
N THR A 496 -2.12 -0.58 25.34
CA THR A 496 -3.01 -0.88 26.47
C THR A 496 -4.37 -1.38 25.95
N PRO A 497 -5.11 -2.22 26.71
CA PRO A 497 -6.40 -2.73 26.26
C PRO A 497 -7.39 -1.63 25.82
N THR A 498 -7.40 -0.50 26.54
CA THR A 498 -8.24 0.67 26.20
C THR A 498 -7.82 1.32 24.89
N GLN A 499 -6.53 1.42 24.62
CA GLN A 499 -6.00 2.00 23.38
C GLN A 499 -6.21 1.07 22.19
N PHE A 500 -6.11 -0.24 22.41
CA PHE A 500 -6.46 -1.24 21.42
C PHE A 500 -7.95 -1.20 21.09
N GLN A 501 -8.83 -1.03 22.09
CA GLN A 501 -10.26 -0.85 21.87
C GLN A 501 -10.55 0.43 21.07
N LEU A 502 -9.91 1.55 21.40
CA LEU A 502 -10.03 2.80 20.65
C LEU A 502 -9.55 2.67 19.20
N PHE A 503 -8.43 1.98 18.98
CA PHE A 503 -7.93 1.65 17.64
C PHE A 503 -8.95 0.79 16.88
N LYS A 504 -9.50 -0.25 17.51
CA LYS A 504 -10.53 -1.13 16.93
C LYS A 504 -11.79 -0.35 16.54
N ASP A 505 -12.27 0.53 17.41
CA ASP A 505 -13.45 1.37 17.13
C ASP A 505 -13.17 2.36 15.99
N THR A 506 -11.96 2.94 15.96
CA THR A 506 -11.52 3.83 14.89
C THR A 506 -11.41 3.09 13.56
N LEU A 507 -10.86 1.88 13.56
CA LEU A 507 -10.77 1.00 12.40
C LEU A 507 -12.17 0.62 11.91
N TYR A 508 -13.09 0.23 12.80
CA TYR A 508 -14.47 -0.04 12.43
C TYR A 508 -15.15 1.20 11.82
N ASN A 509 -15.02 2.37 12.44
CA ASN A 509 -15.73 3.58 11.99
C ASN A 509 -15.13 4.20 10.72
N ASN A 510 -13.81 4.22 10.57
CA ASN A 510 -13.14 4.88 9.45
C ASN A 510 -12.86 3.94 8.28
N TYR A 511 -12.35 2.73 8.55
CA TYR A 511 -11.96 1.80 7.51
C TYR A 511 -13.20 1.11 6.95
N ILE A 512 -14.03 0.50 7.80
CA ILE A 512 -15.17 -0.29 7.32
C ILE A 512 -16.17 0.61 6.59
N HIS A 513 -16.58 1.76 7.12
CA HIS A 513 -17.55 2.61 6.42
C HIS A 513 -17.01 3.21 5.11
N LYS A 514 -15.76 3.72 5.07
CA LYS A 514 -15.21 4.30 3.83
C LYS A 514 -14.95 3.23 2.77
N VAL A 515 -14.28 2.15 3.14
CA VAL A 515 -14.00 1.03 2.22
C VAL A 515 -15.29 0.38 1.77
N GLN A 516 -16.24 0.10 2.68
CA GLN A 516 -17.54 -0.46 2.30
C GLN A 516 -18.31 0.47 1.37
N SER A 517 -18.29 1.79 1.55
CA SER A 517 -19.00 2.69 0.64
C SER A 517 -18.44 2.62 -0.79
N LEU A 518 -17.12 2.68 -0.96
CA LEU A 518 -16.45 2.60 -2.28
C LEU A 518 -16.59 1.20 -2.89
N ARG A 519 -16.42 0.16 -2.07
CA ARG A 519 -16.63 -1.23 -2.46
C ARG A 519 -18.08 -1.48 -2.85
N GLN A 520 -19.05 -0.91 -2.14
CA GLN A 520 -20.46 -1.03 -2.44
C GLN A 520 -20.81 -0.28 -3.73
N ILE A 521 -20.20 0.88 -4.00
CA ILE A 521 -20.32 1.57 -5.29
C ILE A 521 -19.83 0.67 -6.41
N LEU A 522 -18.64 0.06 -6.27
CA LEU A 522 -18.11 -0.92 -7.22
C LEU A 522 -19.09 -2.09 -7.40
N LEU A 523 -19.54 -2.71 -6.32
CA LEU A 523 -20.47 -3.84 -6.33
C LEU A 523 -21.79 -3.49 -7.02
N THR A 524 -22.37 -2.34 -6.72
CA THR A 524 -23.62 -1.87 -7.32
C THR A 524 -23.43 -1.60 -8.81
N SER A 525 -22.29 -1.00 -9.19
CA SER A 525 -21.95 -0.75 -10.60
C SER A 525 -21.83 -2.02 -11.44
N PHE A 526 -21.59 -3.19 -10.84
CA PHE A 526 -21.61 -4.48 -11.53
C PHE A 526 -23.03 -4.99 -11.81
N HIS A 527 -23.98 -4.62 -10.95
CA HIS A 527 -25.36 -5.13 -10.96
C HIS A 527 -26.34 -4.29 -11.79
N GLU A 528 -26.02 -3.02 -12.08
CA GLU A 528 -26.85 -2.14 -12.91
C GLU A 528 -27.06 -2.64 -14.37
N ASN A 529 -26.35 -3.69 -14.78
CA ASN A 529 -26.56 -4.38 -16.07
C ASN A 529 -27.09 -5.82 -15.96
N SER A 530 -27.45 -6.30 -14.77
CA SER A 530 -28.04 -7.63 -14.56
C SER A 530 -29.44 -7.52 -13.99
N ASN A 531 -30.46 -7.45 -14.86
CA ASN A 531 -31.77 -7.94 -14.48
C ASN A 531 -31.65 -9.44 -14.16
N GLN A 532 -32.18 -9.85 -13.01
CA GLN A 532 -32.38 -11.24 -12.54
C GLN A 532 -31.14 -11.97 -11.96
N SER A 533 -30.95 -11.90 -10.64
CA SER A 533 -31.30 -12.98 -9.70
C SER A 533 -30.58 -12.72 -8.37
N THR A 534 -31.34 -12.33 -7.36
CA THR A 534 -30.86 -12.18 -5.99
C THR A 534 -30.86 -13.54 -5.34
N ASN A 535 -29.71 -14.20 -5.27
CA ASN A 535 -29.40 -15.07 -4.15
C ASN A 535 -28.48 -14.28 -3.22
N PRO A 536 -28.89 -13.96 -1.98
CA PRO A 536 -27.99 -13.35 -1.01
C PRO A 536 -26.97 -14.41 -0.62
N PHE A 537 -25.78 -14.35 -1.23
CA PHE A 537 -24.67 -15.21 -0.86
C PHE A 537 -24.28 -14.88 0.59
N LYS A 538 -24.32 -15.89 1.47
CA LYS A 538 -23.96 -15.73 2.88
C LYS A 538 -22.48 -15.37 2.97
N MET A 539 -22.19 -14.22 3.58
CA MET A 539 -20.83 -13.88 4.01
C MET A 539 -20.29 -15.01 4.90
N PRO A 540 -19.08 -15.54 4.64
CA PRO A 540 -18.30 -16.20 5.67
C PRO A 540 -18.13 -15.22 6.84
N ARG A 541 -18.46 -15.65 8.06
CA ARG A 541 -18.49 -14.80 9.25
C ARG A 541 -17.10 -14.41 9.77
N ASP A 542 -16.04 -14.92 9.15
CA ASP A 542 -14.67 -14.73 9.60
C ASP A 542 -13.87 -13.98 8.53
N PHE A 543 -14.00 -12.64 8.52
CA PHE A 543 -13.00 -11.77 7.93
C PHE A 543 -11.76 -11.83 8.83
N GLY A 544 -10.96 -12.90 8.67
CA GLY A 544 -9.55 -12.88 9.01
C GLY A 544 -8.82 -11.98 8.03
N MET A 545 -9.00 -10.66 8.16
CA MET A 545 -7.99 -9.73 7.68
C MET A 545 -6.73 -10.06 8.46
N PHE A 546 -5.78 -10.73 7.83
CA PHE A 546 -4.40 -10.70 8.31
C PHE A 546 -3.91 -9.27 8.11
N CYS A 547 -4.27 -8.38 9.05
CA CYS A 547 -3.61 -7.10 9.21
C CYS A 547 -2.20 -7.38 9.70
N TYR A 548 -1.23 -7.33 8.79
CA TYR A 548 0.18 -7.13 9.14
C TYR A 548 0.51 -5.63 9.14
#